data_AF-A0A1B1BKF1-F1
#
_entry.id   AF-A0A1B1BKF1-F1
#
_cell.length_a   1.000
_cell.length_b   1.000
_cell.length_c   1.000
_cell.angle_alpha   90.00
_cell.angle_beta   90.00
_cell.angle_gamma   90.00
#
_symmetry.space_group_name_H-M   'P 1'
#
loop_
_entity.id
_entity.type
_entity.pdbx_description
1 polymer ?
#
loop_
_entity_poly.entity_id
_entity_poly.type
_entity_poly.pdbx_seq_one_letter_code
_entity_poly.pdbx_strand_id
1 'polypeptide(L)'
;MPPTITNMRPAVYTDIRLDLAEASEMRNERGERRFGSMYTIRRRVKDGTLPYERVGIKYYVRLSALEALECMNVSTDRATAAIAELEIAANRVLAFSGPLSDEQCDRIAARLKGAA
;
A
#
# COMPACT_ATOMS: atom_id res chain seq x y z
N MET A 1 37.87 6.72 -4.67
CA MET A 1 36.63 7.35 -5.19
C MET A 1 35.51 7.01 -4.21
N PRO A 2 34.89 7.98 -3.52
CA PRO A 2 33.72 7.70 -2.70
C PRO A 2 32.48 7.50 -3.60
N PRO A 3 31.53 6.63 -3.23
CA PRO A 3 30.30 6.44 -4.00
C PRO A 3 29.37 7.64 -3.85
N THR A 4 28.93 8.18 -4.97
CA THR A 4 27.89 9.21 -5.06
C THR A 4 26.58 8.64 -4.53
N ILE A 5 26.15 9.10 -3.35
CA ILE A 5 24.81 8.82 -2.83
C ILE A 5 23.84 9.68 -3.64
N THR A 6 23.22 9.09 -4.66
CA THR A 6 22.09 9.67 -5.37
C THR A 6 20.97 9.88 -4.35
N ASN A 7 20.76 11.13 -3.94
CA ASN A 7 19.57 11.56 -3.21
C ASN A 7 18.35 11.24 -4.07
N MET A 8 17.74 10.07 -3.84
CA MET A 8 16.40 9.76 -4.31
C MET A 8 15.45 10.72 -3.58
N ARG A 9 15.18 11.85 -4.23
CA ARG A 9 14.07 12.73 -3.88
C ARG A 9 12.82 11.84 -3.83
N PRO A 10 12.07 11.75 -2.71
CA PRO A 10 10.83 11.00 -2.71
C PRO A 10 9.92 11.68 -3.72
N ALA A 11 9.67 11.02 -4.85
CA ALA A 11 8.66 11.45 -5.78
C ALA A 11 7.37 11.50 -4.96
N VAL A 12 6.79 12.69 -4.82
CA VAL A 12 5.43 12.85 -4.32
C VAL A 12 4.55 12.26 -5.41
N TYR A 13 4.44 10.93 -5.45
CA TYR A 13 3.45 10.26 -6.25
C TYR A 13 2.12 10.66 -5.64
N THR A 14 1.36 11.47 -6.38
CA THR A 14 -0.07 11.66 -6.14
C THR A 14 -0.71 10.30 -6.35
N ASP A 15 -0.76 9.50 -5.29
CA ASP A 15 -1.27 8.13 -5.34
C ASP A 15 -2.77 8.20 -5.65
N ILE A 16 -3.12 7.76 -6.86
CA ILE A 16 -4.47 7.89 -7.40
C ILE A 16 -5.40 6.99 -6.60
N ARG A 17 -6.48 7.57 -6.10
CA ARG A 17 -7.55 6.83 -5.43
C ARG A 17 -8.61 6.48 -6.45
N LEU A 18 -8.94 5.20 -6.52
CA LEU A 18 -9.93 4.66 -7.44
C LEU A 18 -11.06 4.04 -6.63
N ASP A 19 -12.31 4.29 -7.04
CA ASP A 19 -13.40 3.46 -6.55
C ASP A 19 -13.34 2.05 -7.18
N LEU A 20 -14.08 1.10 -6.60
CA LEU A 20 -14.00 -0.30 -7.04
C LEU A 20 -14.47 -0.51 -8.50
N ALA A 21 -15.35 0.35 -9.00
CA ALA A 21 -15.82 0.27 -10.38
C ALA A 21 -14.71 0.76 -11.31
N GLU A 22 -14.12 1.91 -11.02
CA GLU A 22 -12.99 2.49 -11.76
C GLU A 22 -11.80 1.50 -11.83
N ALA A 23 -11.43 0.93 -10.69
CA ALA A 23 -10.34 -0.05 -10.61
C ALA A 23 -10.61 -1.31 -11.46
N SER A 24 -11.87 -1.76 -11.53
CA SER A 24 -12.26 -2.93 -12.34
C SER A 24 -12.30 -2.66 -13.84
N GLU A 25 -12.34 -1.39 -14.23
CA GLU A 25 -12.32 -0.95 -15.62
C GLU A 25 -10.91 -0.74 -16.16
N MET A 26 -9.88 -0.75 -15.31
CA MET A 26 -8.49 -0.70 -15.77
C MET A 26 -8.12 -1.93 -16.60
N ARG A 27 -7.49 -1.68 -17.74
CA ARG A 27 -7.04 -2.72 -18.68
C ARG A 27 -5.52 -2.80 -18.75
N ASN A 28 -5.01 -4.00 -18.96
CA ASN A 28 -3.60 -4.21 -19.32
C ASN A 28 -3.39 -3.98 -20.83
N GLU A 29 -2.14 -4.11 -21.29
CA GLU A 29 -1.77 -3.95 -22.70
C GLU A 29 -2.47 -4.95 -23.64
N ARG A 30 -2.96 -6.06 -23.10
CA ARG A 30 -3.70 -7.10 -23.83
C ARG A 30 -5.20 -6.82 -23.89
N GLY A 31 -5.68 -5.74 -23.29
CA GLY A 31 -7.10 -5.37 -23.23
C GLY A 31 -7.90 -6.15 -22.17
N GLU A 32 -7.24 -6.90 -21.29
CA GLU A 32 -7.88 -7.66 -20.21
C GLU A 32 -7.96 -6.82 -18.93
N ARG A 33 -8.87 -7.17 -18.01
CA ARG A 33 -8.97 -6.50 -16.71
C ARG A 33 -7.69 -6.68 -15.91
N ARG A 34 -6.98 -5.58 -15.64
CA ARG A 34 -5.68 -5.58 -14.98
C ARG A 34 -5.74 -6.16 -13.56
N PHE A 35 -6.71 -5.72 -12.76
CA PHE A 35 -6.83 -6.11 -11.35
C PHE A 35 -7.96 -7.12 -11.07
N GLY A 36 -8.60 -7.61 -12.13
CA GLY A 36 -9.77 -8.49 -12.07
C GLY A 36 -11.10 -7.74 -11.97
N SER A 37 -12.17 -8.50 -11.70
CA SER A 37 -13.53 -7.95 -11.60
C SER A 37 -13.73 -7.11 -10.33
N MET A 38 -14.76 -6.25 -10.32
CA MET A 38 -15.17 -5.51 -9.11
C MET A 38 -15.41 -6.45 -7.91
N TYR A 39 -15.97 -7.65 -8.15
CA TYR A 39 -16.16 -8.66 -7.11
C TYR A 39 -14.82 -9.12 -6.52
N THR A 40 -13.83 -9.38 -7.36
CA THR A 40 -12.47 -9.79 -6.94
C THR A 40 -11.83 -8.72 -6.07
N ILE A 41 -11.90 -7.45 -6.49
CA ILE A 41 -11.32 -6.33 -5.75
C ILE A 41 -12.07 -6.14 -4.42
N ARG A 42 -13.41 -6.17 -4.44
CA ARG A 42 -14.24 -6.11 -3.22
C ARG A 42 -13.93 -7.24 -2.24
N ARG A 43 -13.68 -8.45 -2.74
CA ARG A 43 -13.29 -9.59 -1.89
C ARG A 43 -11.97 -9.31 -1.19
N ARG A 44 -10.95 -8.81 -1.88
CA ARG A 44 -9.65 -8.44 -1.27
C ARG A 44 -9.78 -7.33 -0.22
N VAL A 45 -10.65 -6.35 -0.46
CA VAL A 45 -11.01 -5.34 0.54
C VAL A 45 -11.61 -5.99 1.79
N LYS A 46 -12.57 -6.91 1.62
CA LYS A 46 -13.24 -7.61 2.73
C LYS A 46 -12.29 -8.53 3.51
N ASP A 47 -11.43 -9.24 2.81
CA ASP A 47 -10.45 -10.16 3.38
C ASP A 47 -9.22 -9.40 3.94
N GLY A 48 -9.23 -8.07 3.84
CA GLY A 48 -8.23 -7.15 4.39
C GLY A 48 -6.89 -7.18 3.66
N THR A 49 -6.78 -7.83 2.50
CA THR A 49 -5.53 -7.92 1.73
C THR A 49 -5.29 -6.70 0.84
N LEU A 50 -6.32 -5.86 0.64
CA LEU A 50 -6.20 -4.60 -0.08
C LEU A 50 -6.57 -3.43 0.86
N PRO A 51 -5.63 -2.53 1.18
CA PRO A 51 -5.91 -1.31 1.92
C PRO A 51 -6.97 -0.46 1.21
N TYR A 52 -7.91 0.08 1.99
CA TYR A 52 -9.00 0.87 1.46
C TYR A 52 -9.35 2.03 2.38
N GLU A 53 -9.96 3.05 1.80
CA GLU A 53 -10.62 4.15 2.49
C GLU A 53 -12.11 4.09 2.16
N ARG A 54 -12.95 4.23 3.17
CA ARG A 54 -14.40 4.24 2.99
C ARG A 54 -14.91 5.66 3.12
N VAL A 55 -15.54 6.17 2.05
CA VAL A 55 -16.20 7.47 2.06
C VAL A 55 -17.69 7.23 1.75
N GLY A 56 -18.52 7.33 2.78
CA GLY A 56 -19.94 6.95 2.73
C GLY A 56 -20.14 5.46 2.44
N ILE A 57 -20.81 5.16 1.33
CA ILE A 57 -21.08 3.78 0.88
C ILE A 57 -20.00 3.25 -0.08
N LYS A 58 -19.09 4.10 -0.53
CA LYS A 58 -18.07 3.75 -1.53
C LYS A 58 -16.77 3.34 -0.84
N TYR A 59 -16.10 2.37 -1.45
CA TYR A 59 -14.75 1.96 -1.13
C TYR A 59 -13.80 2.57 -2.17
N TYR A 60 -12.77 3.22 -1.69
CA TYR A 60 -11.67 3.75 -2.48
C TYR A 60 -10.41 2.98 -2.15
N VAL A 61 -9.67 2.59 -3.17
CA VAL A 61 -8.40 1.88 -3.05
C VAL A 61 -7.33 2.70 -3.75
N ARG A 62 -6.10 2.58 -3.26
CA ARG A 62 -4.95 3.24 -3.89
C ARG A 62 -4.49 2.41 -5.09
N LEU A 63 -4.18 3.08 -6.19
CA LEU A 63 -3.65 2.41 -7.38
C LEU A 63 -2.35 1.68 -7.04
N SER A 64 -1.46 2.30 -6.27
CA SER A 64 -0.20 1.67 -5.82
C SER A 64 -0.42 0.32 -5.12
N ALA A 65 -1.45 0.23 -4.28
CA ALA A 65 -1.78 -1.00 -3.56
C ALA A 65 -2.34 -2.10 -4.48
N LEU A 66 -3.08 -1.73 -5.53
CA LEU A 66 -3.52 -2.66 -6.57
C LEU A 66 -2.34 -3.20 -7.38
N GLU A 67 -1.40 -2.33 -7.75
CA GLU A 67 -0.20 -2.69 -8.49
C GLU A 67 0.74 -3.59 -7.68
N ALA A 68 0.90 -3.33 -6.37
CA ALA A 68 1.67 -4.20 -5.49
C ALA A 68 1.11 -5.64 -5.47
N LEU A 69 -0.22 -5.79 -5.43
CA LEU A 69 -0.88 -7.10 -5.47
C LEU A 69 -0.77 -7.79 -6.84
N GLU A 70 -0.73 -7.02 -7.93
CA GLU A 70 -0.46 -7.56 -9.26
C GLU A 70 0.97 -8.13 -9.32
N CYS A 71 1.97 -7.38 -8.85
CA CYS A 71 3.36 -7.82 -8.78
C CYS A 71 3.55 -9.10 -7.95
N MET A 72 2.83 -9.26 -6.82
CA MET A 72 2.88 -10.49 -6.00
C MET A 72 2.42 -11.74 -6.77
N ASN A 73 1.42 -11.61 -7.65
CA ASN A 73 0.93 -12.76 -8.41
C ASN A 73 1.84 -13.12 -9.60
N VAL A 74 2.69 -12.19 -10.03
CA VAL A 74 3.61 -12.37 -11.17
C VAL A 74 5.00 -12.81 -10.70
N SER A 75 5.43 -12.48 -9.48
CA SER A 75 6.74 -12.89 -8.97
C SER A 75 6.71 -14.27 -8.33
N THR A 76 7.35 -15.25 -8.95
CA THR A 76 7.71 -16.56 -8.35
C THR A 76 8.83 -16.47 -7.31
N ASP A 77 9.36 -15.26 -7.06
CA ASP A 77 10.48 -15.04 -6.16
C ASP A 77 10.00 -14.81 -4.72
N ARG A 78 10.40 -15.72 -3.81
CA ARG A 78 9.99 -15.69 -2.39
C ARG A 78 10.37 -14.38 -1.70
N ALA A 79 11.45 -13.73 -2.12
CA ALA A 79 11.90 -12.48 -1.51
C ALA A 79 10.89 -11.35 -1.77
N THR A 80 10.37 -11.26 -2.98
CA THR A 80 9.38 -10.25 -3.39
C THR A 80 8.03 -10.50 -2.71
N ALA A 81 7.61 -11.77 -2.60
CA ALA A 81 6.40 -12.13 -1.88
C ALA A 81 6.48 -11.77 -0.37
N ALA A 82 7.62 -12.02 0.27
CA ALA A 82 7.83 -11.70 1.69
C ALA A 82 7.80 -10.18 1.96
N ILE A 83 8.38 -9.37 1.07
CA ILE A 83 8.35 -7.90 1.19
C ILE A 83 6.92 -7.39 1.09
N ALA A 84 6.16 -7.87 0.10
CA ALA A 84 4.79 -7.42 -0.10
C ALA A 84 3.84 -7.90 1.02
N GLU A 85 4.06 -9.09 1.60
CA GLU A 85 3.36 -9.51 2.83
C GLU A 85 3.65 -8.57 4.01
N LEU A 86 4.92 -8.17 4.19
CA LEU A 86 5.32 -7.20 5.21
C LEU A 86 4.63 -5.84 5.01
N GLU A 87 4.57 -5.35 3.77
CA GLU A 87 3.91 -4.08 3.44
C GLU A 87 2.40 -4.16 3.69
N ILE A 88 1.74 -5.26 3.36
CA ILE A 88 0.31 -5.48 3.67
C ILE A 88 0.09 -5.49 5.18
N ALA A 89 0.94 -6.20 5.93
CA ALA A 89 0.86 -6.24 7.40
C ALA A 89 1.05 -4.85 8.02
N ALA A 90 2.04 -4.09 7.56
CA ALA A 90 2.29 -2.72 8.00
C ALA A 90 1.10 -1.79 7.69
N ASN A 91 0.54 -1.89 6.48
CA ASN A 91 -0.62 -1.10 6.08
C ASN A 91 -1.88 -1.45 6.89
N ARG A 92 -2.07 -2.73 7.25
CA ARG A 92 -3.15 -3.14 8.17
C ARG A 92 -2.96 -2.47 9.54
N VAL A 93 -1.78 -2.59 10.12
CA VAL A 93 -1.48 -1.96 11.42
C VAL A 93 -1.70 -0.45 11.35
N LEU A 94 -1.22 0.20 10.28
CA LEU A 94 -1.40 1.64 10.06
C LEU A 94 -2.88 2.04 9.96
N ALA A 95 -3.70 1.25 9.26
CA ALA A 95 -5.13 1.51 9.11
C ALA A 95 -5.90 1.36 10.44
N PHE A 96 -5.41 0.54 11.37
CA PHE A 96 -6.01 0.36 12.69
C PHE A 96 -5.37 1.22 13.79
N SER A 97 -4.18 1.75 13.56
CA SER A 97 -3.54 2.68 14.47
C SER A 97 -4.09 4.08 14.22
N GLY A 98 -4.83 4.63 15.19
CA GLY A 98 -5.12 6.06 15.23
C GLY A 98 -3.82 6.89 15.31
N PRO A 99 -3.91 8.22 15.18
CA PRO A 99 -2.76 9.10 15.35
C PRO A 99 -2.12 8.87 16.72
N LEU A 100 -0.78 8.89 16.75
CA LEU A 100 -0.03 8.81 18.00
C LEU A 100 -0.36 10.02 18.87
N SER A 101 -0.59 9.80 20.16
CA SER A 101 -0.73 10.91 21.12
C SER A 101 0.61 11.61 21.32
N ASP A 102 0.56 12.87 21.76
CA ASP A 102 1.77 13.67 22.05
C ASP A 102 2.70 12.95 23.04
N GLU A 103 2.12 12.29 24.06
CA GLU A 103 2.85 11.48 25.04
C GLU A 103 3.53 10.22 24.43
N GLN A 104 2.99 9.69 23.35
CA GLN A 104 3.61 8.59 22.60
C GLN A 104 4.76 9.11 21.73
N CYS A 105 4.56 10.25 21.06
CA CYS A 105 5.60 10.93 20.30
C CYS A 105 6.79 11.32 21.18
N ASP A 106 6.54 11.87 22.38
CA ASP A 106 7.58 12.25 23.34
C ASP A 106 8.38 11.04 23.83
N ARG A 107 7.72 9.92 24.12
CA ARG A 107 8.41 8.67 24.50
C ARG A 107 9.26 8.09 23.38
N ILE A 108 8.78 8.16 22.13
CA ILE A 108 9.54 7.71 20.96
C ILE A 108 10.75 8.62 20.76
N ALA A 109 10.56 9.94 20.82
CA ALA A 109 11.65 10.92 20.70
C ALA A 109 12.71 10.74 21.80
N ALA A 110 12.29 10.48 23.05
CA ALA A 110 13.20 10.22 24.15
C ALA A 110 14.03 8.95 23.95
N ARG A 111 13.44 7.86 23.44
CA ARG A 111 14.18 6.64 23.11
C ARG A 111 15.14 6.81 21.93
N LEU A 112 14.74 7.55 20.90
CA LEU A 112 15.60 7.83 19.74
C LEU A 112 16.76 8.77 20.09
N LYS A 113 16.58 9.70 21.03
CA LYS A 113 17.66 10.56 21.55
C LYS A 113 18.59 9.84 22.53
N GLY A 114 18.17 8.73 23.14
CA GLY A 114 18.89 8.00 24.18
C GLY A 114 19.67 6.77 23.73
N ALA A 115 19.79 6.51 22.43
CA ALA A 115 20.68 5.48 21.88
C ALA A 115 21.98 6.14 21.40
N ALA A 116 22.85 6.50 22.34
CA ALA A 116 24.24 6.88 22.12
C ALA A 116 25.12 6.08 23.08
#